data_AF-A0A149V5H0-F1
#
_entry.id   AF-A0A149V5H0-F1
#
_cell.length_a   1.000
_cell.length_b   1.000
_cell.length_c   1.000
_cell.angle_alpha   90.00
_cell.angle_beta   90.00
_cell.angle_gamma   90.00
#
_symmetry.space_group_name_H-M   'P 1'
#
loop_
_entity.id
_entity.type
_entity.pdbx_description
1 polymer ?
#
loop_
_entity_poly.entity_id
_entity_poly.type
_entity_poly.pdbx_seq_one_letter_code
_entity_poly.pdbx_strand_id
1 'polypeptide(L)'
;MRRYQFPYVPVPRGRPPLRWTDTQEPMSCRRCNTHWEEGDPVLTIACTGCHAPAHEPCRRGSGGNEQVCACRDEAAVQLGLLSRCEGLSWDSRHVKPLTLRATPVATALMCRSVRTGAPVSRWAT
;
A
#
# COMPACT_ATOMS: atom_id res chain seq x y z
N MET A 1 8.83 -12.28 52.35
CA MET A 1 8.88 -11.49 51.10
C MET A 1 7.68 -11.87 50.24
N ARG A 2 6.67 -11.00 50.11
CA ARG A 2 5.47 -11.26 49.28
C ARG A 2 5.81 -10.96 47.82
N ARG A 3 5.84 -11.99 46.96
CA ARG A 3 5.96 -11.82 45.50
C ARG A 3 4.66 -11.22 44.99
N TYR A 4 4.67 -9.95 44.61
CA TYR A 4 3.58 -9.34 43.86
C TYR A 4 3.54 -9.97 42.47
N GLN A 5 2.57 -10.83 42.22
CA GLN A 5 2.31 -11.38 40.90
C GLN A 5 1.33 -10.44 40.20
N PHE A 6 1.82 -9.67 39.23
CA PHE A 6 0.96 -8.86 38.37
C PHE A 6 -0.07 -9.78 37.68
N PRO A 7 -1.37 -9.45 37.68
CA PRO A 7 -2.34 -10.23 36.95
C PRO A 7 -2.00 -10.14 35.46
N TYR A 8 -1.77 -11.30 34.85
CA TYR A 8 -1.64 -11.42 33.41
C TYR A 8 -2.94 -10.97 32.75
N VAL A 9 -2.93 -9.80 32.12
CA VAL A 9 -4.02 -9.34 31.25
C VAL A 9 -3.72 -9.90 29.85
N PRO A 10 -4.52 -10.83 29.31
CA PRO A 10 -4.31 -11.31 27.96
C PRO A 10 -4.48 -10.13 27.00
N VAL A 11 -3.44 -9.80 26.25
CA VAL A 11 -3.56 -8.87 25.12
C VAL A 11 -4.62 -9.45 24.18
N PRO A 12 -5.72 -8.74 23.86
CA PRO A 12 -6.74 -9.26 22.95
C PRO A 12 -6.04 -9.66 21.66
N ARG A 13 -6.24 -10.91 21.21
CA ARG A 13 -5.62 -11.47 20.00
C ARG A 13 -5.84 -10.48 18.87
N GLY A 14 -4.75 -9.80 18.52
CA GLY A 14 -4.78 -8.47 17.90
C GLY A 14 -5.46 -8.48 16.55
N ARG A 15 -6.33 -7.50 16.31
CA ARG A 15 -6.58 -7.05 14.94
C ARG A 15 -5.21 -6.76 14.31
N PRO A 16 -4.91 -7.26 13.10
CA PRO A 16 -3.68 -6.92 12.41
C PRO A 16 -3.53 -5.39 12.41
N PRO A 17 -2.32 -4.84 12.67
CA PRO A 17 -2.15 -3.41 12.82
C PRO A 17 -2.65 -2.71 11.57
N LEU A 18 -3.69 -1.88 11.74
CA LEU A 18 -4.26 -1.08 10.67
C LEU A 18 -3.25 0.02 10.33
N ARG A 19 -2.90 0.13 9.05
CA ARG A 19 -1.98 1.15 8.55
C ARG A 19 -2.73 2.17 7.71
N TRP A 20 -2.17 3.37 7.65
CA TRP A 20 -2.69 4.46 6.83
C TRP A 20 -1.74 4.70 5.67
N THR A 21 -2.28 5.05 4.52
CA THR A 21 -1.50 5.50 3.37
C THR A 21 -2.18 6.72 2.79
N ASP A 22 -1.38 7.64 2.26
CA ASP A 22 -1.88 8.67 1.37
C ASP A 22 -1.77 8.13 -0.07
N THR A 23 -2.90 8.02 -0.77
CA THR A 23 -2.95 7.48 -2.14
C THR A 23 -2.55 8.49 -3.21
N GLN A 24 -2.40 9.76 -2.85
CA GLN A 24 -1.99 10.86 -3.71
C GLN A 24 -0.64 11.46 -3.28
N GLU A 25 0.09 10.78 -2.40
CA GLU A 25 1.44 11.21 -2.01
C GLU A 25 2.40 11.03 -3.21
N PRO A 26 3.21 12.05 -3.53
CA PRO A 26 4.22 11.93 -4.58
C PRO A 26 5.08 10.70 -4.39
N MET A 27 5.36 9.99 -5.48
CA MET A 27 6.14 8.77 -5.42
C MET A 27 7.01 8.57 -6.65
N SER A 28 8.05 7.76 -6.48
CA SER A 28 8.94 7.36 -7.57
C SER A 28 9.03 5.85 -7.70
N CYS A 29 9.24 5.40 -8.94
CA CYS A 29 9.59 4.02 -9.20
C CYS A 29 10.99 3.74 -8.66
N ARG A 30 11.14 2.76 -7.77
CA ARG A 30 12.45 2.35 -7.22
C ARG A 30 13.42 1.75 -8.25
N ARG A 31 12.94 1.44 -9.46
CA ARG A 31 13.74 0.81 -10.52
C ARG A 31 14.20 1.80 -11.58
N CYS A 32 13.27 2.50 -12.23
CA CYS A 32 13.57 3.43 -13.32
C CYS A 32 13.57 4.91 -12.89
N ASN A 33 13.30 5.20 -11.61
CA ASN A 33 13.24 6.56 -11.06
C ASN A 33 12.21 7.51 -11.68
N THR A 34 11.27 7.00 -12.49
CA THR A 34 10.11 7.79 -12.93
C THR A 34 9.36 8.33 -11.72
N HIS A 35 9.07 9.63 -11.72
CA HIS A 35 8.41 10.34 -10.63
C HIS A 35 6.96 10.66 -11.00
N TRP A 36 6.06 10.58 -10.01
CA TRP A 36 4.66 10.96 -10.12
C TRP A 36 4.29 11.87 -8.96
N GLU A 37 3.98 13.14 -9.25
CA GLU A 37 3.65 14.16 -8.24
C GLU A 37 2.25 13.95 -7.65
N GLU A 38 1.30 13.44 -8.44
CA GLU A 38 -0.10 13.27 -8.05
C GLU A 38 -0.38 11.91 -7.37
N GLY A 39 0.69 11.17 -7.03
CA GLY A 39 0.65 9.80 -6.54
C GLY A 39 0.57 8.76 -7.64
N ASP A 40 0.19 7.53 -7.30
CA ASP A 40 0.20 6.42 -8.25
C ASP A 40 -0.90 6.59 -9.31
N PRO A 41 -0.57 6.80 -10.60
CA PRO A 41 -1.58 6.95 -11.65
C PRO A 41 -2.47 5.70 -11.78
N VAL A 42 -1.99 4.53 -11.35
CA VAL A 42 -2.73 3.27 -11.45
C VAL A 42 -3.86 3.16 -10.43
N LEU A 43 -3.81 3.95 -9.35
CA LEU A 43 -4.90 4.01 -8.40
C LEU A 43 -6.16 4.68 -8.98
N THR A 44 -6.06 5.46 -10.06
CA THR A 44 -7.24 6.07 -10.72
C THR A 44 -8.19 5.04 -11.34
N ILE A 45 -7.72 3.82 -11.62
CA ILE A 45 -8.49 2.74 -12.24
C ILE A 45 -8.95 1.76 -11.16
N ALA A 46 -10.14 1.17 -11.25
CA ALA A 46 -10.54 0.08 -10.35
C ALA A 46 -9.75 -1.22 -10.63
N CYS A 47 -9.35 -1.95 -9.60
CA CYS A 47 -8.63 -3.20 -9.76
C CYS A 47 -9.58 -4.35 -10.09
N THR A 48 -9.47 -4.94 -11.28
CA THR A 48 -10.25 -6.13 -11.67
C THR A 48 -9.89 -7.39 -10.89
N GLY A 49 -8.63 -7.53 -10.45
CA GLY A 49 -8.15 -8.72 -9.73
C GLY A 49 -8.56 -8.81 -8.25
N CYS A 50 -8.62 -7.67 -7.53
CA CYS A 50 -9.01 -7.65 -6.10
C CYS A 50 -10.27 -6.81 -5.82
N HIS A 51 -10.93 -6.32 -6.86
CA HIS A 51 -12.13 -5.47 -6.79
C HIS A 51 -11.99 -4.19 -5.96
N ALA A 52 -10.76 -3.74 -5.70
CA ALA A 52 -10.53 -2.44 -5.05
C ALA A 52 -11.00 -1.31 -5.98
N PRO A 53 -11.79 -0.35 -5.49
CA PRO A 53 -12.27 0.77 -6.30
C PRO A 53 -11.12 1.73 -6.68
N ALA A 54 -11.43 2.66 -7.57
CA ALA A 54 -10.54 3.77 -7.87
C ALA A 54 -10.20 4.55 -6.60
N HIS A 55 -8.98 5.07 -6.55
CA HIS A 55 -8.35 5.80 -5.44
C HIS A 55 -8.16 5.01 -4.14
N GLU A 56 -8.53 3.73 -4.11
CA GLU A 56 -8.25 2.84 -2.98
C GLU A 56 -7.10 1.88 -3.27
N PRO A 57 -6.27 1.57 -2.27
CA PRO A 57 -5.19 0.60 -2.41
C PRO A 57 -5.73 -0.80 -2.65
N CYS A 58 -4.94 -1.63 -3.33
CA CYS A 58 -5.28 -3.02 -3.54
C CYS A 58 -5.40 -3.77 -2.20
N ARG A 59 -6.43 -4.60 -2.05
CA ARG A 59 -6.74 -5.34 -0.82
C ARG A 59 -6.49 -6.84 -1.06
N ARG A 60 -5.36 -7.34 -0.57
CA ARG A 60 -4.98 -8.76 -0.59
C ARG A 60 -5.14 -9.37 0.81
N GLY A 61 -5.75 -10.55 0.88
CA GLY A 61 -5.95 -11.26 2.15
C GLY A 61 -4.66 -11.71 2.83
N SER A 62 -3.57 -11.88 2.07
CA SER A 62 -2.25 -12.32 2.55
C SER A 62 -1.26 -11.20 2.87
N GLY A 63 -1.65 -9.92 2.75
CA GLY A 63 -0.75 -8.77 2.85
C GLY A 63 -0.17 -8.34 1.49
N GLY A 64 0.75 -7.36 1.51
CA GLY A 64 1.28 -6.74 0.29
C GLY A 64 0.35 -5.66 -0.30
N ASN A 65 -0.46 -5.02 0.54
CA ASN A 65 -1.41 -3.97 0.15
C ASN A 65 -0.72 -2.64 -0.19
N GLU A 66 0.56 -2.52 0.14
CA GLU A 66 1.44 -1.46 -0.33
C GLU A 66 1.74 -1.58 -1.83
N GLN A 67 1.56 -2.76 -2.43
CA GLN A 67 1.79 -2.97 -3.86
C GLN A 67 0.49 -3.11 -4.63
N VAL A 68 0.47 -2.49 -5.80
CA VAL A 68 -0.62 -2.63 -6.75
C VAL A 68 -0.64 -4.06 -7.35
N CYS A 69 -1.85 -4.56 -7.61
CA CYS A 69 -2.05 -5.83 -8.31
C CYS A 69 -1.55 -5.76 -9.74
N ALA A 70 -0.94 -6.86 -10.22
CA ALA A 70 -0.47 -6.98 -11.60
C ALA A 70 -1.58 -6.65 -12.61
N CYS A 71 -2.80 -7.15 -12.40
CA CYS A 71 -3.95 -6.86 -13.27
C CYS A 71 -4.27 -5.36 -13.36
N ARG A 72 -4.07 -4.60 -12.28
CA ARG A 72 -4.33 -3.15 -12.26
C ARG A 72 -3.22 -2.38 -12.96
N ASP A 73 -1.96 -2.77 -12.75
CA ASP A 73 -0.81 -2.23 -13.50
C ASP A 73 -0.97 -2.51 -15.00
N GLU A 74 -1.34 -3.72 -15.40
CA GLU A 74 -1.58 -4.09 -16.79
C GLU A 74 -2.71 -3.26 -17.42
N ALA A 75 -3.83 -3.08 -16.70
CA ALA A 75 -4.93 -2.24 -17.16
C ALA A 75 -4.49 -0.79 -17.35
N ALA A 76 -3.66 -0.25 -16.45
CA ALA A 76 -3.13 1.10 -16.60
C ALA A 76 -2.18 1.26 -17.79
N VAL A 77 -1.39 0.23 -18.08
CA VAL A 77 -0.56 0.19 -19.28
C VAL A 77 -1.43 0.16 -20.54
N GLN A 78 -2.48 -0.65 -20.56
CA GLN A 78 -3.43 -0.72 -21.69
C GLN A 78 -4.17 0.60 -21.92
N LEU A 79 -4.47 1.34 -20.86
CA LEU A 79 -5.12 2.65 -20.91
C LEU A 79 -4.14 3.82 -21.18
N GLY A 80 -2.85 3.54 -21.32
CA GLY A 80 -1.83 4.56 -21.57
C GLY A 80 -1.54 5.48 -20.37
N LEU A 81 -2.03 5.14 -19.17
CA LEU A 81 -1.73 5.88 -17.94
C LEU A 81 -0.33 5.58 -17.39
N LEU A 82 0.23 4.43 -17.77
CA LEU A 82 1.55 3.98 -17.35
C LEU A 82 2.29 3.38 -18.55
N SER A 83 3.56 3.73 -18.72
CA SER A 83 4.45 2.99 -19.63
C SER A 83 4.90 1.67 -18.98
N ARG A 84 5.51 0.78 -19.77
CA ARG A 84 6.25 -0.35 -19.20
C ARG A 84 7.51 0.18 -18.50
N CYS A 85 7.90 -0.46 -17.40
CA CYS A 85 9.11 -0.09 -16.68
C CYS A 85 10.34 -0.61 -17.42
N GLU A 86 11.17 0.29 -17.92
CA GLU A 86 12.46 -0.03 -18.54
C GLU A 86 13.56 -0.37 -17.52
N GLY A 87 13.31 -0.07 -16.23
CA GLY A 87 14.20 -0.48 -15.15
C GLY A 87 14.22 -2.01 -15.03
N LEU A 88 15.36 -2.62 -15.35
CA LEU A 88 15.71 -4.06 -15.32
C LEU A 88 14.78 -4.92 -14.45
N SER A 89 13.63 -5.27 -15.00
CA SER A 89 12.60 -6.05 -14.33
C SER A 89 12.10 -7.13 -15.25
N TRP A 90 12.10 -8.36 -14.75
CA TRP A 90 11.61 -9.51 -15.51
C TRP A 90 10.12 -9.37 -15.85
N ASP A 91 9.36 -8.63 -15.04
CA ASP A 91 7.93 -8.39 -15.20
C ASP A 91 7.61 -7.05 -15.89
N SER A 92 8.61 -6.24 -16.24
CA SER A 92 8.43 -4.89 -16.84
C SER A 92 7.52 -3.96 -16.01
N ARG A 93 7.36 -4.22 -14.71
CA ARG A 93 6.48 -3.45 -13.82
C ARG A 93 7.25 -2.44 -12.99
N HIS A 94 6.61 -1.29 -12.79
CA HIS A 94 7.10 -0.27 -11.90
C HIS A 94 6.99 -0.73 -10.43
N VAL A 95 8.08 -0.56 -9.67
CA VAL A 95 8.08 -0.83 -8.22
C VAL A 95 7.82 0.48 -7.49
N LYS A 96 6.57 0.66 -7.10
CA LYS A 96 6.02 1.89 -6.50
C LYS A 96 5.22 1.53 -5.24
N PRO A 97 5.87 1.09 -4.16
CA PRO A 97 5.17 0.73 -2.95
C PRO A 97 4.58 1.98 -2.28
N LEU A 98 3.31 1.91 -1.89
CA LEU A 98 2.66 2.92 -1.08
C LEU A 98 3.31 3.03 0.30
N THR A 99 3.43 4.25 0.81
CA THR A 99 4.02 4.52 2.12
C THR A 99 3.03 4.19 3.23
N LEU A 100 3.27 3.08 3.93
CA LEU A 100 2.45 2.67 5.07
C LEU A 100 2.87 3.37 6.37
N ARG A 101 1.92 4.02 7.05
CA ARG A 101 2.12 4.80 8.27
C ARG A 101 1.27 4.27 9.43
N ALA A 102 1.73 4.47 10.66
CA ALA A 102 1.03 4.02 11.86
C ALA A 102 -0.18 4.90 12.24
N THR A 103 -0.09 6.19 11.92
CA THR A 103 -1.11 7.21 12.17
C THR A 103 -1.65 7.73 10.83
N PRO A 104 -2.88 8.26 10.80
CA PRO A 104 -3.39 8.95 9.62
C PRO A 104 -2.49 10.11 9.24
N VAL A 105 -2.42 10.40 7.94
CA VAL A 105 -1.62 11.53 7.42
C VAL A 105 -2.41 12.81 7.68
N ALA A 106 -1.98 13.59 8.67
CA ALA A 106 -2.72 14.79 9.10
C ALA A 106 -2.88 15.83 7.98
N THR A 107 -1.95 15.89 7.03
CA THR A 107 -1.97 16.79 5.88
C THR A 107 -2.77 16.24 4.69
N ALA A 108 -3.15 14.97 4.72
CA ALA A 108 -3.95 14.37 3.67
C ALA A 108 -5.43 14.63 3.96
N LEU A 109 -6.15 15.21 3.00
CA LEU A 109 -7.60 15.34 3.05
C LEU A 109 -8.23 13.95 3.29
N MET A 110 -9.43 13.90 3.90
CA MET A 110 -10.09 12.64 4.32
C MET A 110 -10.18 11.57 3.21
N CYS A 111 -10.27 11.98 1.94
CA CYS A 111 -10.33 11.07 0.78
C CYS A 111 -8.97 10.53 0.31
N ARG A 112 -7.86 11.09 0.82
CA ARG A 112 -6.47 10.74 0.47
C ARG A 112 -5.86 9.77 1.49
N SER A 113 -6.15 9.97 2.78
CA SER A 113 -5.69 9.10 3.86
C SER A 113 -6.58 7.86 3.99
N VAL A 114 -6.21 6.78 3.30
CA VAL A 114 -6.95 5.51 3.28
C VAL A 114 -6.36 4.51 4.28
N ARG A 115 -7.24 3.80 5.00
CA ARG A 115 -6.85 2.69 5.87
C ARG A 115 -6.58 1.45 5.05
N THR A 116 -5.36 0.93 5.11
CA THR A 116 -5.02 -0.38 4.56
C THR A 116 -5.28 -1.46 5.61
N GLY A 117 -5.83 -2.59 5.17
CA GLY A 117 -6.05 -3.76 6.03
C GLY A 117 -4.78 -4.58 6.32
N ALA A 118 -3.59 -4.06 5.97
CA ALA A 118 -2.34 -4.82 6.04
C ALA A 118 -1.61 -4.69 7.39
N PRO A 119 -1.18 -5.80 8.01
CA PRO A 119 -0.20 -5.75 9.09
C PRO A 119 1.17 -5.26 8.58
N VAL A 120 2.03 -4.71 9.46
CA VAL A 120 3.45 -4.46 9.13
C VAL A 120 4.07 -5.78 8.67
N SER A 121 4.77 -5.79 7.54
CA SER A 121 5.58 -6.95 7.19
C SER A 121 6.58 -7.18 8.35
N ARG A 122 6.66 -8.41 8.87
CA ARG A 122 7.61 -8.74 9.95
C ARG A 122 9.07 -8.78 9.45
N TRP A 123 9.30 -8.40 8.20
CA TRP A 123 10.54 -8.52 7.45
C TRP A 123 11.07 -7.14 7.02
N ALA A 124 10.70 -6.08 7.74
CA ALA A 124 11.38 -4.80 7.63
C ALA A 124 12.72 -4.90 8.40
N THR A 125 13.74 -5.40 7.71
CA THR A 125 15.16 -5.27 8.05
C THR A 125 15.89 -4.84 6.81
#